data_AF-A0A520RAY3-F1
#
_entry.id   AF-A0A520RAY3-F1
#
_cell.length_a   1.000
_cell.length_b   1.000
_cell.length_c   1.000
_cell.angle_alpha   90.00
_cell.angle_beta   90.00
_cell.angle_gamma   90.00
#
_symmetry.space_group_name_H-M   'P 1'
#
loop_
_entity.id
_entity.type
_entity.pdbx_description
1 polymer ?
#
loop_
_entity_poly.entity_id
_entity_poly.type
_entity_poly.pdbx_seq_one_letter_code
_entity_poly.pdbx_strand_id
1 'polypeptide(L)'
;MTRAAAKPNLLFADSEWSFDRLKRAYDAIEDIALGDLGLDVYPNQIEIISTEQMLDAYSSHGMPLMYQHWSFGKRFAHDQMMYSKGYQGLAYEIVINSSPCIAYLMEENTMTMQALVMA
;
A
#
# COMPACT_ATOMS: atom_id res chain seq x y z
N MET A 1 -19.90 -39.45 9.39
CA MET A 1 -18.49 -39.09 9.58
C MET A 1 -18.15 -38.01 8.58
N THR A 2 -18.22 -36.73 8.99
CA THR A 2 -17.94 -35.60 8.10
C THR A 2 -16.45 -35.32 8.17
N ARG A 3 -15.73 -35.66 7.10
CA ARG A 3 -14.29 -35.38 6.96
C ARG A 3 -14.12 -33.86 6.94
N ALA A 4 -13.56 -33.29 7.99
CA ALA A 4 -13.07 -31.92 7.97
C ALA A 4 -12.03 -31.82 6.86
N ALA A 5 -12.33 -31.06 5.81
CA ALA A 5 -11.35 -30.76 4.77
C ALA A 5 -10.17 -30.04 5.45
N ALA A 6 -8.96 -30.57 5.29
CA ALA A 6 -7.75 -29.89 5.72
C ALA A 6 -7.77 -28.49 5.09
N LYS A 7 -7.77 -27.44 5.93
CA LYS A 7 -7.69 -26.07 5.41
C LYS A 7 -6.40 -26.00 4.59
N PRO A 8 -6.44 -25.62 3.30
CA PRO A 8 -5.23 -25.31 2.57
C PRO A 8 -4.44 -24.27 3.39
N ASN A 9 -3.11 -24.29 3.31
CA ASN A 9 -2.26 -23.34 4.00
C ASN A 9 -2.38 -21.96 3.35
N LEU A 10 -3.53 -21.31 3.56
CA LEU A 10 -3.86 -19.99 3.01
C LEU A 10 -3.03 -18.92 3.73
N LEU A 11 -2.56 -17.92 2.97
CA LEU A 11 -1.85 -16.77 3.53
C LEU A 11 -2.74 -15.94 4.47
N PHE A 12 -4.00 -15.75 4.09
CA PHE A 12 -5.05 -15.09 4.88
C PHE A 12 -6.43 -15.60 4.44
N ALA A 13 -7.44 -15.44 5.30
CA ALA A 13 -8.80 -15.99 5.08
C ALA A 13 -9.92 -14.93 5.16
N ASP A 14 -9.60 -13.72 5.63
CA ASP A 14 -10.55 -12.63 5.83
C ASP A 14 -9.97 -11.32 5.26
N SER A 15 -10.74 -10.23 5.29
CA SER A 15 -10.37 -8.94 4.71
C SER A 15 -9.46 -8.09 5.62
N GLU A 16 -9.27 -8.47 6.88
CA GLU A 16 -8.52 -7.68 7.84
C GLU A 16 -7.02 -7.86 7.63
N TRP A 17 -6.27 -6.77 7.69
CA TRP A 17 -4.82 -6.81 7.61
C TRP A 17 -4.18 -6.67 9.00
N SER A 18 -2.96 -7.18 9.14
CA SER A 18 -2.08 -6.93 10.27
C SER A 18 -0.65 -6.94 9.77
N PHE A 19 0.29 -6.35 10.52
CA PHE A 19 1.71 -6.37 10.14
C PHE A 19 2.23 -7.78 9.87
N ASP A 20 1.83 -8.77 10.68
CA ASP A 20 2.23 -10.17 10.48
C ASP A 20 1.65 -10.77 9.19
N ARG A 21 0.41 -10.43 8.83
CA ARG A 21 -0.25 -10.91 7.61
C ARG A 21 0.33 -10.25 6.37
N LEU A 22 0.61 -8.95 6.44
CA LEU A 22 1.31 -8.19 5.41
C LEU A 22 2.70 -8.79 5.17
N LYS A 23 3.47 -9.01 6.23
CA LYS A 23 4.78 -9.64 6.13
C LYS A 23 4.70 -11.03 5.49
N ARG A 24 3.75 -11.87 5.93
CA ARG A 24 3.55 -13.20 5.32
C ARG A 24 3.21 -13.14 3.83
N ALA A 25 2.37 -12.20 3.42
CA ALA A 25 2.03 -12.02 2.02
C ALA A 25 3.22 -11.49 1.22
N TYR A 26 3.94 -10.50 1.75
CA TYR A 26 5.16 -9.98 1.15
C TYR A 26 6.23 -11.07 0.98
N ASP A 27 6.52 -11.84 2.02
CA ASP A 27 7.51 -12.93 1.97
C ASP A 27 7.15 -13.95 0.86
N ALA A 28 5.86 -14.27 0.69
CA ALA A 28 5.40 -15.19 -0.35
C ALA A 28 5.47 -14.59 -1.76
N ILE A 29 5.20 -13.29 -1.90
CA ILE A 29 5.35 -12.56 -3.16
C ILE A 29 6.84 -12.47 -3.56
N GLU A 30 7.72 -12.17 -2.60
CA GLU A 30 9.16 -12.07 -2.83
C GLU A 30 9.77 -13.41 -3.26
N ASP A 31 9.34 -14.52 -2.65
CA ASP A 31 9.77 -15.87 -3.04
C ASP A 31 9.41 -16.20 -4.50
N ILE A 32 8.20 -15.84 -4.94
CA ILE A 32 7.77 -16.01 -6.34
C ILE A 32 8.57 -15.07 -7.26
N ALA A 33 8.72 -13.80 -6.89
CA ALA A 33 9.42 -12.80 -7.68
C ALA A 33 10.88 -13.19 -7.94
N LEU A 34 11.60 -13.64 -6.90
CA LEU A 34 13.01 -13.99 -6.97
C LEU A 34 13.25 -15.42 -7.44
N GLY A 35 12.49 -16.38 -6.91
CA GLY A 35 12.67 -17.81 -7.15
C GLY A 35 12.10 -18.28 -8.47
N ASP A 36 10.83 -17.97 -8.74
CA ASP A 36 10.11 -18.48 -9.91
C ASP A 36 10.27 -17.57 -11.13
N LEU A 37 10.19 -16.25 -10.93
CA LEU A 37 10.22 -15.26 -12.01
C LEU A 37 11.62 -14.69 -12.30
N GLY A 38 12.56 -14.82 -11.36
CA GLY A 38 13.94 -14.34 -11.52
C GLY A 38 14.05 -12.82 -11.69
N LEU A 39 13.19 -12.05 -11.03
CA LEU A 39 13.19 -10.60 -11.09
C LEU A 39 14.39 -10.01 -10.31
N ASP A 40 14.96 -8.93 -10.84
CA ASP A 40 15.93 -8.08 -10.15
C ASP A 40 15.21 -6.86 -9.59
N VAL A 41 14.98 -6.85 -8.27
CA VAL A 41 14.18 -5.82 -7.59
C VAL A 41 15.03 -5.09 -6.55
N TYR A 42 14.75 -3.79 -6.37
CA TYR A 42 15.31 -3.07 -5.23
C TYR A 42 14.75 -3.61 -3.91
N PRO A 43 15.48 -3.47 -2.79
CA PRO A 43 14.92 -3.73 -1.47
C PRO A 43 13.67 -2.87 -1.28
N ASN A 44 12.56 -3.51 -0.87
CA ASN A 44 11.28 -2.82 -0.73
C ASN A 44 11.07 -2.37 0.72
N GLN A 45 10.69 -1.11 0.90
CA GLN A 45 10.32 -0.49 2.16
C GLN A 45 8.82 -0.17 2.12
N ILE A 46 8.03 -1.01 2.79
CA ILE A 46 6.58 -0.86 2.85
C ILE A 46 6.21 -0.02 4.08
N GLU A 47 5.47 1.05 3.86
CA GLU A 47 4.96 1.94 4.89
C GLU A 47 3.43 2.00 4.82
N ILE A 48 2.76 1.80 5.96
CA ILE A 48 1.31 2.01 6.04
C ILE A 48 1.04 3.48 6.35
N ILE A 49 0.21 4.12 5.53
CA ILE A 49 -0.16 5.53 5.69
C ILE A 49 -1.67 5.71 5.81
N SER A 50 -2.05 6.75 6.54
CA SER A 50 -3.44 7.19 6.62
C SER A 50 -3.87 7.95 5.37
N THR A 51 -5.19 8.09 5.20
CA THR A 51 -5.79 8.93 4.16
C THR A 51 -5.26 10.36 4.17
N GLU A 52 -5.06 10.94 5.35
CA GLU A 52 -4.51 12.30 5.49
C GLU A 52 -3.06 12.38 4.99
N GLN A 53 -2.24 11.41 5.36
CA GLN A 53 -0.84 11.33 4.91
C GLN A 53 -0.74 11.11 3.39
N MET A 54 -1.68 10.37 2.79
CA MET A 54 -1.75 10.21 1.34
C MET A 54 -2.08 11.53 0.64
N LEU A 55 -3.06 12.29 1.16
CA LEU A 55 -3.39 13.61 0.61
C LEU A 55 -2.20 14.57 0.70
N ASP A 56 -1.46 14.54 1.82
CA ASP A 56 -0.23 15.32 1.97
C ASP A 56 0.82 14.91 0.94
N ALA A 57 1.04 13.61 0.74
CA ALA A 57 1.96 13.09 -0.27
C ALA A 57 1.57 13.49 -1.70
N TYR A 58 0.27 13.50 -2.03
CA TYR A 58 -0.23 13.98 -3.32
C TYR A 58 0.01 15.46 -3.53
N SER A 59 -0.25 16.26 -2.49
CA SER A 59 -0.05 17.71 -2.56
C SER A 59 1.44 18.07 -2.74
N SER A 60 2.35 17.23 -2.23
CA SER A 60 3.80 17.41 -2.26
C SER A 60 4.52 16.71 -3.43
N HIS A 61 3.78 16.05 -4.35
CA HIS A 61 4.34 15.22 -5.43
C HIS A 61 5.21 14.06 -4.92
N GLY A 62 4.92 13.51 -3.74
CA GLY A 62 5.62 12.35 -3.18
C GLY A 62 7.02 12.67 -2.63
N MET A 63 7.37 13.95 -2.43
CA MET A 63 8.67 14.33 -1.87
C MET A 63 8.67 14.17 -0.34
N PRO A 64 9.63 13.41 0.26
CA PRO A 64 9.68 13.19 1.71
C PRO A 64 10.02 14.45 2.52
N LEU A 65 10.70 15.43 1.90
CA LEU A 65 11.04 16.72 2.49
C LEU A 65 10.18 17.82 1.85
N MET A 66 9.32 18.44 2.66
CA MET A 66 8.42 19.49 2.21
C MET A 66 9.05 20.87 2.41
N TYR A 67 9.12 21.68 1.36
CA TYR A 67 9.27 23.13 1.52
C TYR A 67 7.90 23.73 1.83
N GLN A 68 7.78 24.49 2.92
CA GLN A 68 6.52 25.13 3.29
C GLN A 68 6.14 26.18 2.22
N HIS A 69 5.16 25.86 1.38
CA HIS A 69 4.64 26.79 0.37
C HIS A 69 3.11 26.80 0.38
N TRP A 70 2.53 28.00 0.43
CA TRP A 70 1.09 28.25 0.54
C TRP A 70 0.25 27.59 -0.57
N SER A 71 0.85 27.31 -1.74
CA SER A 71 0.16 26.57 -2.81
C SER A 71 -0.22 25.15 -2.42
N PHE A 72 0.55 24.50 -1.55
CA PHE A 72 0.27 23.14 -1.08
C PHE A 72 -0.99 23.11 -0.21
N GLY A 73 -1.14 24.06 0.71
CA GLY A 73 -2.36 24.17 1.52
C GLY A 73 -3.62 24.40 0.69
N LYS A 74 -3.54 25.19 -0.39
CA LYS A 74 -4.67 25.34 -1.33
C LYS A 74 -5.01 24.04 -2.04
N ARG A 75 -4.00 23.25 -2.42
CA ARG A 75 -4.20 21.99 -3.13
C ARG A 75 -4.75 20.89 -2.22
N PHE A 76 -4.23 20.79 -1.00
CA PHE A 76 -4.78 19.94 0.05
C PHE A 76 -6.28 20.21 0.28
N ALA A 77 -6.67 21.47 0.47
CA ALA A 77 -8.08 21.82 0.69
C ALA A 77 -8.99 21.44 -0.49
N HIS A 78 -8.49 21.56 -1.72
CA HIS A 78 -9.19 21.14 -2.92
C HIS A 78 -9.36 19.61 -2.97
N ASP A 79 -8.26 18.87 -2.76
CA ASP A 79 -8.23 17.42 -2.91
C ASP A 79 -9.01 16.73 -1.77
N GLN A 80 -8.92 17.26 -0.54
CA GLN A 80 -9.76 16.85 0.58
C GLN A 80 -11.25 17.08 0.30
N MET A 81 -11.63 18.22 -0.28
CA MET A 81 -13.02 18.50 -0.64
C MET A 81 -13.52 17.52 -1.71
N MET A 82 -12.71 17.23 -2.73
CA MET A 82 -13.07 16.28 -3.79
C MET A 82 -13.22 14.86 -3.26
N TYR A 83 -12.32 14.43 -2.38
CA TYR A 83 -12.39 13.13 -1.71
C TYR A 83 -13.62 13.03 -0.81
N SER A 84 -13.85 14.01 0.08
CA SER A 84 -14.99 14.01 1.01
C SER A 84 -16.35 13.98 0.29
N LYS A 85 -16.44 14.59 -0.90
CA LYS A 85 -17.65 14.56 -1.73
C LYS A 85 -17.75 13.32 -2.64
N GLY A 86 -16.76 12.43 -2.60
CA GLY A 86 -16.70 11.21 -3.41
C GLY A 86 -16.45 11.46 -4.90
N TYR A 87 -16.05 12.68 -5.29
CA TYR A 87 -15.75 13.01 -6.69
C TYR A 87 -14.40 12.46 -7.16
N GLN A 88 -13.51 12.13 -6.22
CA GLN A 88 -12.20 11.55 -6.51
C GLN A 88 -11.87 10.48 -5.47
N GLY A 89 -11.51 9.29 -5.92
CA GLY A 89 -10.94 8.25 -5.06
C GLY A 89 -9.47 8.56 -4.73
N LEU A 90 -9.00 8.07 -3.59
CA LEU A 90 -7.58 8.02 -3.27
C LEU A 90 -6.93 6.81 -3.97
N ALA A 91 -5.64 6.88 -4.22
CA ALA A 91 -4.93 5.67 -4.66
C ALA A 91 -4.88 4.65 -3.53
N TYR A 92 -4.69 3.40 -3.92
CA TYR A 92 -4.45 2.31 -2.98
C TYR A 92 -3.00 2.32 -2.47
N GLU A 93 -2.09 2.88 -3.26
CA GLU A 93 -0.69 3.08 -2.91
C GLU A 93 -0.02 4.27 -3.59
N ILE A 94 1.17 4.61 -3.12
CA ILE A 94 2.16 5.43 -3.84
C ILE A 94 3.48 4.67 -3.85
N VAL A 95 4.07 4.49 -5.03
CA VAL A 95 5.39 3.86 -5.18
C VAL A 95 6.41 4.90 -5.61
N ILE A 96 7.48 5.03 -4.82
CA ILE A 96 8.68 5.79 -5.18
C ILE A 96 9.73 4.78 -5.63
N ASN A 97 10.06 4.84 -6.93
CA ASN A 97 11.07 4.00 -7.55
C ASN A 97 12.48 4.53 -7.22
N SER A 98 12.90 4.30 -5.98
CA SER A 98 14.24 4.58 -5.45
C SER A 98 14.92 3.28 -5.00
N SER A 99 16.16 3.37 -4.48
CA SER A 99 16.84 2.25 -3.83
C SER A 99 17.15 2.65 -2.38
N PRO A 100 16.38 2.18 -1.38
CA PRO A 100 15.29 1.20 -1.48
C PRO A 100 14.03 1.76 -2.18
N CYS A 101 13.22 0.86 -2.75
CA CYS A 101 11.89 1.20 -3.27
C CYS A 101 10.99 1.51 -2.08
N ILE A 102 10.23 2.60 -2.12
CA ILE A 102 9.34 2.98 -1.02
C ILE A 102 7.90 2.83 -1.50
N ALA A 103 7.15 1.92 -0.89
CA ALA A 103 5.75 1.66 -1.19
C ALA A 103 4.88 2.10 -0.01
N TYR A 104 4.10 3.15 -0.21
CA TYR A 104 3.13 3.61 0.77
C TYR A 104 1.78 2.94 0.52
N LEU A 105 1.33 2.09 1.43
CA LEU A 105 0.05 1.38 1.36
C LEU A 105 -0.99 2.08 2.24
N MET A 106 -2.22 2.19 1.74
CA MET A 106 -3.33 2.76 2.51
C MET A 106 -3.77 1.85 3.66
N GLU A 107 -3.97 2.42 4.85
CA GLU A 107 -4.49 1.67 6.01
C GLU A 107 -5.93 1.16 5.82
N GLU A 108 -6.71 1.83 4.97
CA GLU A 108 -8.11 1.47 4.68
C GLU A 108 -8.24 0.30 3.69
N ASN A 109 -7.14 -0.12 3.07
CA ASN A 109 -7.12 -1.23 2.14
C ASN A 109 -7.44 -2.56 2.85
N THR A 110 -8.29 -3.38 2.24
CA THR A 110 -8.45 -4.78 2.67
C THR A 110 -7.15 -5.55 2.47
N MET A 111 -6.95 -6.64 3.22
CA MET A 111 -5.78 -7.51 3.08
C MET A 111 -5.57 -8.01 1.64
N THR A 112 -6.66 -8.33 0.93
CA THR A 112 -6.60 -8.70 -0.49
C THR A 112 -6.04 -7.57 -1.35
N MET A 113 -6.44 -6.33 -1.06
CA MET A 113 -5.95 -5.16 -1.78
C MET A 113 -4.48 -4.90 -1.48
N GLN A 114 -4.05 -5.03 -0.22
CA GLN A 114 -2.64 -4.92 0.15
C GLN A 114 -1.79 -5.96 -0.60
N ALA A 115 -2.26 -7.21 -0.69
CA ALA A 115 -1.55 -8.26 -1.40
C ALA A 115 -1.49 -8.00 -2.92
N LEU A 116 -2.56 -7.50 -3.54
CA LEU A 116 -2.58 -7.15 -4.96
C LEU A 116 -1.56 -6.06 -5.29
N VAL A 117 -1.43 -5.10 -4.38
CA VAL A 117 -0.61 -3.91 -4.56
C VAL A 117 0.88 -4.22 -4.34
N MET A 118 1.20 -5.16 -3.45
CA MET A 118 2.57 -5.64 -3.26
C MET A 118 3.09 -6.56 -4.37
N ALA A 119 2.21 -7.17 -5.18
CA ALA A 119 2.51 -8.27 -6.10
C ALA A 119 2.94 -7.84 -7.51
#